data_AF-A0A7J2KBA2-F1
#
_entry.id   AF-A0A7J2KBA2-F1
#
_cell.length_a   1.000
_cell.length_b   1.000
_cell.length_c   1.000
_cell.angle_alpha   90.00
_cell.angle_beta   90.00
_cell.angle_gamma   90.00
#
_symmetry.space_group_name_H-M   'P 1'
#
loop_
_entity.id
_entity.type
_entity.pdbx_description
1 polymer ?
#
loop_
_entity_poly.entity_id
_entity_poly.type
_entity_poly.pdbx_seq_one_letter_code
_entity_poly.pdbx_strand_id
1 'polypeptide(L)'
;VYDVMRAKLPVGIAQIGRVARNEISPRQGMIRLREFTIMEVEFFFDPEEPECPLLDRVANTKLRILTAEAKKRGEEKPEEYRVSEAVEERIIINPWLAYWMTVARDFVHELGVPYENMYFEDKLPHERAHYSSQTFDQLVRVSRWGWIEVSGHSYRGDYDLSRHMKYSGQDLRVFKSYTEPRIAKVKKLWINKGLIGKDYKAESRKIIERLQQLPLEEIEKQLKEKGYVKVNGYKLSTKYVRVEEVEEKITGKHFIPHVVEPSFGAERLLYITLEYAYKEKENRVILSIPRDIAPIQVAIFPLVSKKDIINRARQIYRLLIDKGFYVIYDESGSIGRRYARADEIGVPAAITVDYQTLEDDTVTIRDRDTWKQVRVPIRELPTILQKFIYLKLNLEELEQSLKVK
;
A
#
# COMPACT_ATOMS: atom_id res chain seq x y z
N VAL A 1 16.71 -1.46 -4.70
CA VAL A 1 15.44 -1.88 -5.37
C VAL A 1 15.37 -1.34 -6.80
N TYR A 2 15.43 -0.02 -7.00
CA TYR A 2 15.39 0.61 -8.32
C TYR A 2 16.37 0.01 -9.35
N ASP A 3 17.64 -0.16 -9.01
CA ASP A 3 18.64 -0.76 -9.91
C ASP A 3 18.31 -2.21 -10.28
N VAL A 4 17.79 -2.99 -9.31
CA VAL A 4 17.35 -4.38 -9.52
C VAL A 4 16.15 -4.42 -10.48
N MET A 5 15.28 -3.41 -10.42
CA MET A 5 14.17 -3.21 -11.36
C MET A 5 14.62 -2.59 -12.70
N ARG A 6 15.92 -2.65 -12.99
CA ARG A 6 16.55 -2.16 -14.23
C ARG A 6 16.35 -0.67 -14.45
N ALA A 7 16.34 0.10 -13.36
CA ALA A 7 16.23 1.55 -13.41
C ALA A 7 14.99 2.04 -14.17
N LYS A 8 13.84 1.40 -13.91
CA LYS A 8 12.54 1.74 -14.54
C LYS A 8 11.56 2.29 -13.52
N LEU A 9 10.69 3.16 -14.01
CA LEU A 9 9.53 3.70 -13.30
C LEU A 9 8.24 3.33 -14.02
N PRO A 10 7.09 3.29 -13.31
CA PRO A 10 6.96 3.49 -11.87
C PRO A 10 7.50 2.31 -11.04
N VAL A 11 7.80 2.54 -9.76
CA VAL A 11 8.19 1.51 -8.80
C VAL A 11 7.47 1.73 -7.46
N GLY A 12 6.87 0.68 -6.92
CA GLY A 12 6.33 0.66 -5.56
C GLY A 12 7.24 -0.08 -4.61
N ILE A 13 7.52 0.50 -3.45
CA ILE A 13 8.24 -0.15 -2.35
C ILE A 13 7.28 -0.23 -1.17
N ALA A 14 6.90 -1.44 -0.78
CA ALA A 14 6.00 -1.66 0.36
C ALA A 14 6.79 -2.06 1.61
N GLN A 15 6.40 -1.54 2.76
CA GLN A 15 6.93 -1.92 4.06
C GLN A 15 5.81 -2.22 5.05
N ILE A 16 5.98 -3.30 5.80
CA ILE A 16 5.13 -3.62 6.96
C ILE A 16 6.05 -3.61 8.17
N GLY A 17 5.81 -2.68 9.10
CA GLY A 17 6.73 -2.45 10.21
C GLY A 17 6.05 -1.88 11.44
N ARG A 18 6.66 -2.15 12.60
CA ARG A 18 6.25 -1.55 13.87
C ARG A 18 6.80 -0.14 13.95
N VAL A 19 5.93 0.79 14.31
CA VAL A 19 6.26 2.19 14.53
C VAL A 19 5.90 2.57 15.95
N ALA A 20 6.60 3.55 16.50
CA ALA A 20 6.31 4.10 17.81
C ALA A 20 6.01 5.60 17.70
N ARG A 21 4.96 6.05 18.37
CA ARG A 21 4.64 7.46 18.59
C ARG A 21 4.55 7.70 20.10
N ASN A 22 5.24 8.71 20.61
CA ASN A 22 5.17 9.08 22.02
C ASN A 22 3.86 9.83 22.32
N GLU A 23 2.73 9.14 22.15
CA GLU A 23 1.38 9.66 22.36
C GLU A 23 1.19 10.07 23.83
N ILE A 24 0.76 11.31 24.02
CA ILE A 24 0.63 11.96 25.32
C ILE A 24 -0.41 11.23 26.16
N SER A 25 -1.55 10.89 25.55
CA SER A 25 -2.65 10.19 26.22
C SER A 25 -3.23 9.08 25.32
N PRO A 26 -2.68 7.85 25.41
CA PRO A 26 -3.24 6.69 24.73
C PRO A 26 -4.67 6.43 25.22
N ARG A 27 -5.62 6.27 24.29
CA ARG A 27 -7.05 6.14 24.58
C ARG A 27 -7.77 5.41 23.45
N GLN A 28 -9.04 5.06 23.66
CA GLN A 28 -9.89 4.46 22.62
C GLN A 28 -9.37 3.09 22.12
N GLY A 29 -8.80 2.28 23.03
CA GLY A 29 -8.35 0.94 22.72
C GLY A 29 -7.32 0.91 21.59
N MET A 30 -7.64 0.21 20.50
CA MET A 30 -6.75 0.00 19.34
C MET A 30 -6.61 1.23 18.43
N ILE A 31 -7.30 2.35 18.70
CA ILE A 31 -7.31 3.52 17.81
C ILE A 31 -6.12 4.47 18.06
N ARG A 32 -5.72 4.66 19.32
CA ARG A 32 -4.56 5.48 19.71
C ARG A 32 -3.60 4.70 20.60
N LEU A 33 -2.59 4.12 19.97
CA LEU A 33 -1.54 3.34 20.59
C LEU A 33 -0.21 4.09 20.56
N ARG A 34 0.72 3.72 21.46
CA ARG A 34 2.11 4.19 21.43
C ARG A 34 2.98 3.41 20.47
N GLU A 35 2.62 2.16 20.24
CA GLU A 35 3.29 1.26 19.31
C GLU A 35 2.22 0.54 18.50
N PHE A 36 2.39 0.51 17.20
CA PHE A 36 1.43 -0.06 16.26
C PHE A 36 2.14 -0.40 14.95
N THR A 37 1.45 -1.11 14.07
CA THR A 37 2.00 -1.60 12.81
C THR A 37 1.44 -0.77 11.67
N ILE A 38 2.33 -0.22 10.86
CA ILE A 38 1.97 0.44 9.60
C ILE A 38 2.25 -0.50 8.44
N MET A 39 1.33 -0.52 7.49
CA MET A 39 1.57 -1.05 6.15
C MET A 39 1.57 0.14 5.19
N GLU A 40 2.71 0.45 4.59
CA GLU A 40 2.87 1.62 3.73
C GLU A 40 3.45 1.22 2.37
N VAL A 41 3.08 1.94 1.33
CA VAL A 41 3.68 1.82 0.00
C VAL A 41 4.21 3.17 -0.41
N GLU A 42 5.50 3.23 -0.73
CA GLU A 42 6.11 4.39 -1.38
C GLU A 42 6.10 4.14 -2.89
N PHE A 43 5.19 4.81 -3.61
CA PHE A 43 5.01 4.63 -5.05
C PHE A 43 5.66 5.77 -5.84
N PHE A 44 6.83 5.49 -6.41
CA PHE A 44 7.63 6.42 -7.18
C PHE A 44 7.25 6.39 -8.66
N PHE A 45 7.01 7.56 -9.24
CA PHE A 45 6.66 7.70 -10.66
C PHE A 45 7.32 8.93 -11.30
N ASP A 46 7.28 8.99 -12.62
CA ASP A 46 7.79 10.14 -13.38
C ASP A 46 6.75 11.28 -13.36
N PRO A 47 7.08 12.45 -12.78
CA PRO A 47 6.14 13.57 -12.74
C PRO A 47 5.80 14.17 -14.10
N GLU A 48 6.63 13.93 -15.13
CA GLU A 48 6.38 14.41 -16.49
C GLU A 48 5.55 13.44 -17.31
N GLU A 49 5.43 12.19 -16.87
CA GLU A 49 4.50 11.18 -17.40
C GLU A 49 3.59 10.68 -16.27
N PRO A 50 2.72 11.57 -15.71
CA PRO A 50 1.92 11.25 -14.53
C PRO A 50 0.73 10.33 -14.82
N GLU A 51 0.55 9.93 -16.08
CA GLU A 51 -0.52 9.04 -16.50
C GLU A 51 -0.42 7.70 -15.76
N CYS A 52 -1.57 7.16 -15.39
CA CYS A 52 -1.69 5.84 -14.76
C CYS A 52 -2.26 4.88 -15.81
N PRO A 53 -1.46 3.96 -16.39
CA PRO A 53 -1.95 2.97 -17.35
C PRO A 53 -2.99 2.00 -16.77
N LEU A 54 -3.14 1.98 -15.44
CA LEU A 54 -4.11 1.14 -14.73
C LEU A 54 -5.41 1.89 -14.41
N LEU A 55 -5.51 3.20 -14.72
CA LEU A 55 -6.67 4.01 -14.39
C LEU A 55 -7.93 3.48 -15.06
N ASP A 56 -7.84 2.98 -16.30
CA ASP A 56 -8.98 2.41 -17.03
C ASP A 56 -9.67 1.26 -16.26
N ARG A 57 -8.92 0.52 -15.44
CA ARG A 57 -9.46 -0.58 -14.62
C ARG A 57 -10.38 -0.09 -13.51
N VAL A 58 -10.19 1.14 -13.06
CA VAL A 58 -10.88 1.76 -11.92
C VAL A 58 -11.70 2.97 -12.32
N ALA A 59 -11.62 3.41 -13.58
CA ALA A 59 -12.21 4.66 -14.07
C ALA A 59 -13.70 4.77 -13.76
N ASN A 60 -14.43 3.66 -13.85
CA ASN A 60 -15.87 3.61 -13.60
C ASN A 60 -16.27 3.41 -12.14
N THR A 61 -15.30 3.17 -11.25
CA THR A 61 -15.55 2.99 -9.82
C THR A 61 -15.96 4.34 -9.22
N LYS A 62 -16.85 4.28 -8.23
CA LYS A 62 -17.27 5.46 -7.47
C LYS A 62 -16.51 5.55 -6.15
N LEU A 63 -15.94 6.73 -5.89
CA LEU A 63 -15.36 7.09 -4.61
C LEU A 63 -16.29 8.07 -3.90
N ARG A 64 -16.48 7.86 -2.60
CA ARG A 64 -17.14 8.83 -1.73
C ARG A 64 -16.08 9.77 -1.19
N ILE A 65 -16.18 11.05 -1.50
CA ILE A 65 -15.17 12.05 -1.17
C ILE A 65 -15.82 13.25 -0.50
N LEU A 66 -15.26 13.65 0.65
CA LEU A 66 -15.52 14.94 1.26
C LEU A 66 -14.35 15.88 0.90
N THR A 67 -14.59 16.81 -0.02
CA THR A 67 -13.55 17.69 -0.56
C THR A 67 -13.15 18.80 0.43
N ALA A 68 -11.94 19.33 0.27
CA ALA A 68 -11.44 20.41 1.11
C ALA A 68 -12.30 21.68 0.94
N GLU A 69 -12.79 21.95 -0.27
CA GLU A 69 -13.72 23.03 -0.57
C GLU A 69 -15.06 22.83 0.13
N ALA A 70 -15.64 21.64 0.09
CA ALA A 70 -16.88 21.30 0.79
C ALA A 70 -16.74 21.51 2.31
N LYS A 71 -15.63 21.01 2.90
CA LYS A 71 -15.32 21.25 4.32
C LYS A 71 -15.24 22.73 4.67
N LYS A 72 -14.61 23.55 3.82
CA LYS A 72 -14.55 25.02 4.04
C LYS A 72 -15.93 25.68 4.00
N ARG A 73 -16.88 25.12 3.25
CA ARG A 73 -18.28 25.56 3.22
C ARG A 73 -19.11 25.05 4.40
N GLY A 74 -18.54 24.22 5.27
CA GLY A 74 -19.23 23.63 6.43
C GLY A 74 -20.03 22.37 6.08
N GLU A 75 -19.75 21.74 4.95
CA GLU A 75 -20.37 20.47 4.58
C GLU A 75 -19.71 19.31 5.33
N GLU A 76 -20.51 18.36 5.81
CA GLU A 76 -20.05 17.20 6.58
C GLU A 76 -20.26 15.87 5.86
N LYS A 77 -20.93 15.89 4.70
CA LYS A 77 -21.31 14.68 3.96
C LYS A 77 -20.43 14.53 2.72
N PRO A 78 -19.88 13.34 2.45
CA PRO A 78 -19.17 13.09 1.22
C PRO A 78 -20.13 12.99 0.03
N GLU A 79 -19.67 13.42 -1.13
CA GLU A 79 -20.33 13.21 -2.43
C GLU A 79 -19.73 12.01 -3.16
N GLU A 80 -20.44 11.45 -4.13
CA GLU A 80 -19.93 10.37 -4.98
C GLU A 80 -19.34 10.94 -6.26
N TYR A 81 -18.10 10.56 -6.56
CA TYR A 81 -17.43 10.90 -7.81
C TYR A 81 -17.01 9.62 -8.52
N ARG A 82 -17.23 9.54 -9.83
CA ARG A 82 -16.55 8.53 -10.65
C ARG A 82 -15.05 8.85 -10.66
N VAL A 83 -14.19 7.83 -10.59
CA VAL A 83 -12.73 8.02 -10.56
C VAL A 83 -12.24 8.85 -11.75
N SER A 84 -12.76 8.62 -12.96
CA SER A 84 -12.39 9.41 -14.13
C SER A 84 -12.77 10.89 -13.99
N GLU A 85 -13.99 11.17 -13.53
CA GLU A 85 -14.50 12.53 -13.31
C GLU A 85 -13.68 13.24 -12.22
N ALA A 86 -13.37 12.55 -11.12
CA ALA A 86 -12.58 13.11 -10.02
C ALA A 86 -11.16 13.52 -10.45
N VAL A 87 -10.56 12.79 -11.39
CA VAL A 87 -9.24 13.12 -11.95
C VAL A 87 -9.34 14.25 -12.98
N GLU A 88 -10.33 14.19 -13.88
CA GLU A 88 -10.56 15.21 -14.92
C GLU A 88 -10.87 16.59 -14.31
N GLU A 89 -11.73 16.63 -13.30
CA GLU A 89 -12.12 17.84 -12.57
C GLU A 89 -11.07 18.28 -11.54
N ARG A 90 -9.95 17.54 -11.43
CA ARG A 90 -8.86 17.78 -10.47
C ARG A 90 -9.29 17.79 -9.00
N ILE A 91 -10.37 17.10 -8.68
CA ILE A 91 -10.73 16.77 -7.29
C ILE A 91 -9.63 15.90 -6.68
N ILE A 92 -9.12 14.93 -7.45
CA ILE A 92 -7.91 14.19 -7.14
C ILE A 92 -6.82 14.64 -8.11
N ILE A 93 -5.78 15.30 -7.61
CA ILE A 93 -4.80 16.01 -8.47
C ILE A 93 -3.84 15.08 -9.23
N ASN A 94 -3.85 13.78 -8.95
CA ASN A 94 -2.94 12.82 -9.55
C ASN A 94 -3.64 11.47 -9.85
N PRO A 95 -3.51 10.92 -11.08
CA PRO A 95 -4.10 9.64 -11.45
C PRO A 95 -3.64 8.43 -10.62
N TRP A 96 -2.36 8.39 -10.22
CA TRP A 96 -1.86 7.31 -9.36
C TRP A 96 -2.45 7.38 -7.95
N LEU A 97 -2.67 8.59 -7.43
CA LEU A 97 -3.38 8.77 -6.15
C LEU A 97 -4.80 8.23 -6.24
N ALA A 98 -5.54 8.55 -7.30
CA ALA A 98 -6.90 8.04 -7.52
C ALA A 98 -6.95 6.51 -7.65
N TYR A 99 -5.97 5.92 -8.34
CA TYR A 99 -5.82 4.46 -8.43
C TYR A 99 -5.62 3.84 -7.04
N TRP A 100 -4.67 4.35 -6.24
CA TRP A 100 -4.39 3.82 -4.90
C TRP A 100 -5.55 4.01 -3.92
N MET A 101 -6.26 5.13 -3.98
CA MET A 101 -7.51 5.33 -3.21
C MET A 101 -8.57 4.29 -3.57
N THR A 102 -8.69 3.94 -4.86
CA THR A 102 -9.64 2.90 -5.28
C THR A 102 -9.23 1.51 -4.80
N VAL A 103 -7.95 1.18 -4.90
CA VAL A 103 -7.41 -0.08 -4.33
C VAL A 103 -7.68 -0.15 -2.83
N ALA A 104 -7.50 0.95 -2.09
CA ALA A 104 -7.75 1.00 -0.65
C ALA A 104 -9.23 0.89 -0.27
N ARG A 105 -10.13 1.48 -1.07
CA ARG A 105 -11.59 1.29 -0.93
C ARG A 105 -11.93 -0.19 -0.99
N ASP A 106 -11.47 -0.88 -2.04
CA ASP A 106 -11.80 -2.28 -2.27
C ASP A 106 -11.13 -3.17 -1.22
N PHE A 107 -9.90 -2.86 -0.82
CA PHE A 107 -9.22 -3.57 0.26
C PHE A 107 -9.98 -3.50 1.58
N VAL A 108 -10.43 -2.31 2.01
CA VAL A 108 -11.23 -2.15 3.24
C VAL A 108 -12.59 -2.82 3.11
N HIS A 109 -13.17 -2.89 1.90
CA HIS A 109 -14.38 -3.64 1.66
C HIS A 109 -14.21 -5.15 1.82
N GLU A 110 -13.11 -5.70 1.31
CA GLU A 110 -12.76 -7.12 1.49
C GLU A 110 -12.56 -7.52 2.96
N LEU A 111 -12.25 -6.55 3.84
CA LEU A 111 -12.21 -6.74 5.29
C LEU A 111 -13.61 -6.79 5.95
N GLY A 112 -14.69 -6.65 5.17
CA GLY A 112 -16.07 -6.76 5.62
C GLY A 112 -16.78 -5.42 5.85
N VAL A 113 -16.15 -4.29 5.53
CA VAL A 113 -16.76 -2.96 5.69
C VAL A 113 -17.62 -2.61 4.47
N PRO A 114 -18.91 -2.25 4.62
CA PRO A 114 -19.75 -1.80 3.51
C PRO A 114 -19.26 -0.47 2.91
N TYR A 115 -19.41 -0.28 1.60
CA TYR A 115 -18.95 0.93 0.90
C TYR A 115 -19.59 2.22 1.42
N GLU A 116 -20.84 2.15 1.87
CA GLU A 116 -21.59 3.26 2.47
C GLU A 116 -21.06 3.68 3.85
N ASN A 117 -20.22 2.84 4.47
CA ASN A 117 -19.59 3.12 5.77
C ASN A 117 -18.11 3.49 5.65
N MET A 118 -17.64 3.81 4.46
CA MET A 118 -16.32 4.40 4.24
C MET A 118 -16.37 5.58 3.26
N TYR A 119 -15.48 6.53 3.43
CA TYR A 119 -15.25 7.62 2.47
C TYR A 119 -13.84 8.19 2.62
N PHE A 120 -13.43 9.04 1.69
CA PHE A 120 -12.15 9.75 1.70
C PHE A 120 -12.36 11.22 2.07
N GLU A 121 -11.65 11.71 3.07
CA GLU A 121 -11.65 13.11 3.48
C GLU A 121 -10.40 13.82 2.96
N ASP A 122 -10.57 14.84 2.11
CA ASP A 122 -9.44 15.71 1.73
C ASP A 122 -9.06 16.61 2.91
N LYS A 123 -7.78 16.58 3.29
CA LYS A 123 -7.25 17.47 4.33
C LYS A 123 -7.19 18.90 3.86
N LEU A 124 -7.54 19.84 4.73
CA LEU A 124 -7.33 21.26 4.44
C LEU A 124 -5.81 21.56 4.34
N PRO A 125 -5.39 22.57 3.58
CA PRO A 125 -3.96 22.88 3.41
C PRO A 125 -3.16 23.05 4.72
N HIS A 126 -3.81 23.47 5.82
CA HIS A 126 -3.18 23.60 7.14
C HIS A 126 -3.23 22.33 8.00
N GLU A 127 -4.05 21.34 7.62
CA GLU A 127 -4.15 20.03 8.27
C GLU A 127 -3.20 19.00 7.63
N ARG A 128 -2.78 19.24 6.37
CA ARG A 128 -1.84 18.38 5.64
C ARG A 128 -0.47 18.40 6.30
N ALA A 129 0.25 17.28 6.22
CA ALA A 129 1.67 17.27 6.55
C ALA A 129 2.43 18.23 5.62
N HIS A 130 3.46 18.90 6.15
CA HIS A 130 4.21 19.96 5.45
C HIS A 130 4.86 19.54 4.11
N TYR A 131 4.89 18.24 3.82
CA TYR A 131 5.46 17.64 2.61
C TYR A 131 4.41 17.16 1.60
N SER A 132 3.12 17.19 1.93
CA SER A 132 2.06 16.66 1.05
C SER A 132 1.39 17.75 0.22
N SER A 133 1.29 17.53 -1.09
CA SER A 133 0.54 18.36 -2.04
C SER A 133 -0.97 18.14 -1.94
N GLN A 134 -1.42 16.90 -1.72
CA GLN A 134 -2.80 16.54 -1.39
C GLN A 134 -2.80 15.26 -0.57
N THR A 135 -3.62 15.21 0.48
CA THR A 135 -3.79 14.02 1.33
C THR A 135 -5.27 13.73 1.53
N PHE A 136 -5.65 12.48 1.30
CA PHE A 136 -6.96 11.95 1.66
C PHE A 136 -6.85 10.95 2.80
N ASP A 137 -7.63 11.16 3.86
CA ASP A 137 -7.80 10.15 4.91
C ASP A 137 -8.98 9.24 4.53
N GLN A 138 -8.77 7.93 4.50
CA GLN A 138 -9.86 6.97 4.42
C GLN A 138 -10.49 6.82 5.80
N LEU A 139 -11.73 7.29 5.93
CA LEU A 139 -12.51 7.22 7.16
C LEU A 139 -13.48 6.04 7.08
N VAL A 140 -13.60 5.30 8.18
CA VAL A 140 -14.58 4.21 8.37
C VAL A 140 -15.47 4.54 9.55
N ARG A 141 -16.78 4.33 9.39
CA ARG A 141 -17.74 4.53 10.47
C ARG A 141 -17.72 3.35 11.42
N VAL A 142 -17.64 3.63 12.72
CA VAL A 142 -17.69 2.66 13.81
C VAL A 142 -18.69 3.12 14.85
N SER A 143 -19.36 2.18 15.49
CA SER A 143 -20.45 2.37 16.45
C SER A 143 -20.04 3.26 17.63
N ARG A 144 -18.84 3.05 18.17
CA ARG A 144 -18.41 3.71 19.41
C ARG A 144 -17.79 5.10 19.21
N TRP A 145 -17.14 5.34 18.08
CA TRP A 145 -16.32 6.55 17.87
C TRP A 145 -16.69 7.35 16.61
N GLY A 146 -17.75 6.97 15.90
CA GLY A 146 -18.13 7.65 14.67
C GLY A 146 -17.12 7.36 13.56
N TRP A 147 -16.59 8.37 12.90
CA TRP A 147 -15.64 8.19 11.81
C TRP A 147 -14.21 8.12 12.34
N ILE A 148 -13.51 7.04 12.02
CA ILE A 148 -12.09 6.87 12.33
C ILE A 148 -11.27 6.72 11.05
N GLU A 149 -10.08 7.31 11.04
CA GLU A 149 -9.10 7.15 9.96
C GLU A 149 -8.48 5.76 10.03
N VAL A 150 -8.49 5.03 8.93
CA VAL A 150 -7.88 3.68 8.84
C VAL A 150 -6.67 3.67 7.91
N SER A 151 -6.57 4.63 7.01
CA SER A 151 -5.43 4.85 6.13
C SER A 151 -5.36 6.29 5.63
N GLY A 152 -4.17 6.74 5.27
CA GLY A 152 -3.90 8.02 4.62
C GLY A 152 -3.34 7.82 3.22
N HIS A 153 -3.71 8.70 2.29
CA HIS A 153 -3.29 8.64 0.89
C HIS A 153 -2.73 9.99 0.49
N SER A 154 -1.40 10.08 0.38
CA SER A 154 -0.69 11.35 0.21
C SER A 154 0.06 11.40 -1.11
N TYR A 155 -0.04 12.52 -1.81
CA TYR A 155 0.86 12.86 -2.91
C TYR A 155 1.94 13.82 -2.40
N ARG A 156 3.18 13.31 -2.25
CA ARG A 156 4.29 13.99 -1.54
C ARG A 156 5.26 14.72 -2.47
N GLY A 157 5.01 14.68 -3.78
CA GLY A 157 5.91 15.28 -4.77
C GLY A 157 7.31 14.70 -4.68
N ASP A 158 8.33 15.55 -4.77
CA ASP A 158 9.74 15.18 -4.70
C ASP A 158 10.35 15.36 -3.29
N TYR A 159 9.54 15.74 -2.29
CA TYR A 159 10.00 16.30 -1.02
C TYR A 159 11.03 15.39 -0.32
N ASP A 160 10.71 14.11 -0.18
CA ASP A 160 11.50 13.16 0.59
C ASP A 160 12.87 12.90 -0.03
N LEU A 161 12.88 12.60 -1.33
CA LEU A 161 14.12 12.38 -2.07
C LEU A 161 14.97 13.65 -2.11
N SER A 162 14.36 14.80 -2.38
CA SER A 162 15.05 16.11 -2.37
C SER A 162 15.70 16.41 -1.02
N ARG A 163 15.00 16.14 0.09
CA ARG A 163 15.54 16.32 1.44
C ARG A 163 16.65 15.33 1.76
N HIS A 164 16.48 14.05 1.46
CA HIS A 164 17.51 13.05 1.67
C HIS A 164 18.77 13.34 0.85
N MET A 165 18.64 13.72 -0.42
CA MET A 165 19.77 14.15 -1.24
C MET A 165 20.51 15.34 -0.62
N LYS A 166 19.77 16.37 -0.19
CA LYS A 166 20.34 17.59 0.40
C LYS A 166 21.21 17.29 1.64
N TYR A 167 20.76 16.39 2.52
CA TYR A 167 21.46 16.14 3.79
C TYR A 167 22.44 14.97 3.74
N SER A 168 22.23 13.98 2.87
CA SER A 168 23.16 12.83 2.74
C SER A 168 24.27 13.08 1.72
N GLY A 169 24.07 14.00 0.77
CA GLY A 169 24.96 14.20 -0.38
C GLY A 169 24.91 13.08 -1.43
N GLN A 170 24.04 12.08 -1.25
CA GLN A 170 23.85 11.01 -2.23
C GLN A 170 22.89 11.46 -3.33
N ASP A 171 23.17 11.06 -4.57
CA ASP A 171 22.28 11.35 -5.71
C ASP A 171 21.17 10.30 -5.80
N LEU A 172 19.92 10.73 -5.59
CA LEU A 172 18.72 9.88 -5.69
C LEU A 172 17.89 10.20 -6.94
N ARG A 173 18.46 10.93 -7.91
CA ARG A 173 17.80 11.21 -9.18
C ARG A 173 17.75 9.98 -10.07
N VAL A 174 16.71 9.91 -10.87
CA VAL A 174 16.50 8.90 -11.90
C VAL A 174 16.91 9.46 -13.26
N PHE A 175 17.70 8.69 -14.01
CA PHE A 175 18.03 9.01 -15.39
C PHE A 175 16.97 8.43 -16.34
N LYS A 176 16.35 9.29 -17.14
CA LYS A 176 15.46 8.92 -18.24
C LYS A 176 16.14 9.19 -19.56
N SER A 177 16.30 8.13 -20.35
CA SER A 177 16.83 8.22 -21.71
C SER A 177 15.80 8.87 -22.64
N TYR A 178 16.27 9.72 -23.54
CA TYR A 178 15.45 10.20 -24.65
C TYR A 178 15.39 9.14 -25.74
N THR A 179 14.25 9.04 -26.43
CA THR A 179 14.08 8.18 -27.61
C THR A 179 15.06 8.57 -28.71
N GLU A 180 15.27 9.87 -28.89
CA GLU A 180 16.26 10.44 -29.80
C GLU A 180 17.20 11.38 -29.04
N PRO A 181 18.52 11.24 -29.19
CA PRO A 181 19.49 12.11 -28.55
C PRO A 181 19.33 13.55 -29.03
N ARG A 182 19.26 14.49 -28.09
CA ARG A 182 19.13 15.91 -28.39
C ARG A 182 20.50 16.56 -28.45
N ILE A 183 20.81 17.30 -29.50
CA ILE A 183 22.01 18.14 -29.54
C ILE A 183 21.68 19.43 -28.80
N ALA A 184 22.36 19.68 -27.70
CA ALA A 184 22.22 20.93 -26.96
C ALA A 184 23.55 21.68 -26.96
N LYS A 185 23.47 22.98 -27.18
CA LYS A 185 24.61 23.89 -26.99
C LYS A 185 24.73 24.19 -25.50
N VAL A 186 25.68 23.53 -24.85
CA VAL A 186 25.97 23.71 -23.43
C VAL A 186 27.25 24.50 -23.27
N LYS A 187 27.20 25.50 -22.38
CA LYS A 187 28.39 26.25 -22.00
C LYS A 187 29.21 25.43 -21.01
N LYS A 188 30.47 25.14 -21.35
CA LYS A 188 31.41 24.46 -20.48
C LYS A 188 32.56 25.38 -20.11
N LEU A 189 33.01 25.25 -18.87
CA LEU A 189 34.20 25.92 -18.39
C LEU A 189 35.44 25.16 -18.89
N TRP A 190 36.18 25.76 -19.80
CA TRP A 190 37.48 25.30 -20.24
C TRP A 190 38.58 25.89 -19.35
N ILE A 191 39.47 25.04 -18.83
CA ILE A 191 40.57 25.43 -17.95
C ILE A 191 41.89 24.88 -18.49
N ASN A 192 42.85 25.75 -18.76
CA ASN A 192 44.21 25.36 -19.17
C ASN A 192 45.05 24.92 -17.96
N LYS A 193 44.84 23.68 -17.50
CA LYS A 193 45.54 23.13 -16.32
C LYS A 193 47.06 23.15 -16.46
N GLY A 194 47.59 22.93 -17.67
CA GLY A 194 49.03 22.93 -17.94
C GLY A 194 49.67 24.31 -17.75
N LEU A 195 49.03 25.35 -18.31
CA LEU A 195 49.52 26.72 -18.16
C LEU A 195 49.36 27.23 -16.71
N ILE A 196 48.24 26.89 -16.05
CA ILE A 196 48.04 27.22 -14.63
C ILE A 196 49.07 26.51 -13.76
N GLY A 197 49.37 25.24 -14.02
CA GLY A 197 50.40 24.48 -13.31
C GLY A 197 51.79 25.08 -13.48
N LYS A 198 52.13 25.53 -14.69
CA LYS A 198 53.41 26.17 -14.99
C LYS A 198 53.58 27.53 -14.29
N ASP A 199 52.56 28.38 -14.36
CA ASP A 199 52.65 29.78 -13.94
C ASP A 199 52.40 29.95 -12.43
N TYR A 200 51.57 29.11 -11.82
CA TYR A 200 51.15 29.24 -10.41
C TYR A 200 51.63 28.10 -9.50
N LYS A 201 52.30 27.07 -10.05
CA LYS A 201 53.00 26.00 -9.31
C LYS A 201 52.19 25.42 -8.13
N ALA A 202 52.64 25.63 -6.89
CA ALA A 202 52.00 25.09 -5.68
C ALA A 202 50.55 25.55 -5.47
N GLU A 203 50.18 26.72 -6.00
CA GLU A 203 48.84 27.29 -5.87
C GLU A 203 47.88 26.83 -6.98
N SER A 204 48.39 26.13 -8.00
CA SER A 204 47.60 25.68 -9.17
C SER A 204 46.40 24.81 -8.78
N ARG A 205 46.58 23.87 -7.85
CA ARG A 205 45.51 22.97 -7.39
C ARG A 205 44.35 23.73 -6.76
N LYS A 206 44.65 24.65 -5.83
CA LYS A 206 43.63 25.49 -5.16
C LYS A 206 42.91 26.39 -6.16
N ILE A 207 43.62 26.93 -7.15
CA ILE A 207 43.05 27.76 -8.21
C ILE A 207 42.05 26.93 -9.06
N ILE A 208 42.43 25.73 -9.48
CA ILE A 208 41.58 24.84 -10.31
C ILE A 208 40.35 24.38 -9.52
N GLU A 209 40.53 23.92 -8.28
CA GLU A 209 39.41 23.49 -7.42
C GLU A 209 38.43 24.65 -7.20
N ARG A 210 38.93 25.88 -6.98
CA ARG A 210 38.07 27.04 -6.79
C ARG A 210 37.34 27.47 -8.07
N LEU A 211 38.01 27.42 -9.22
CA LEU A 211 37.39 27.69 -10.53
C LEU A 211 36.22 26.74 -10.79
N GLN A 212 36.34 25.46 -10.42
CA GLN A 212 35.29 24.47 -10.60
C GLN A 212 34.09 24.67 -9.66
N GLN A 213 34.26 25.42 -8.57
CA GLN A 213 33.20 25.73 -7.61
C GLN A 213 32.45 27.04 -7.91
N LEU A 214 32.98 27.89 -8.80
CA LEU A 214 32.34 29.16 -9.13
C LEU A 214 31.21 28.95 -10.16
N PRO A 215 30.06 29.64 -10.01
CA PRO A 215 29.00 29.62 -11.01
C PRO A 215 29.50 30.05 -12.39
N LEU A 216 29.10 29.31 -13.44
CA LEU A 216 29.59 29.55 -14.80
C LEU A 216 29.21 30.96 -15.30
N GLU A 217 28.03 31.45 -14.90
CA GLU A 217 27.51 32.78 -15.23
C GLU A 217 28.39 33.88 -14.63
N GLU A 218 28.92 33.66 -13.43
CA GLU A 218 29.79 34.62 -12.76
C GLU A 218 31.16 34.69 -13.45
N ILE A 219 31.71 33.54 -13.82
CA ILE A 219 32.97 33.45 -14.58
C ILE A 219 32.80 34.14 -15.95
N GLU A 220 31.72 33.85 -16.67
CA GLU A 220 31.43 34.44 -17.97
C GLU A 220 31.31 35.97 -17.87
N LYS A 221 30.60 36.45 -16.86
CA LYS A 221 30.46 37.90 -16.60
C LYS A 221 31.80 38.56 -16.31
N GLN A 222 32.62 37.98 -15.43
CA GLN A 222 33.95 38.54 -15.11
C GLN A 222 34.88 38.57 -16.31
N LEU A 223 34.88 37.52 -17.14
CA LEU A 223 35.67 37.49 -18.37
C LEU A 223 35.22 38.55 -19.37
N LYS A 224 33.92 38.78 -19.54
CA LYS A 224 33.37 39.80 -20.45
C LYS A 224 33.63 41.23 -19.96
N GLU A 225 33.41 41.50 -18.67
CA GLU A 225 33.50 42.87 -18.13
C GLU A 225 34.94 43.28 -17.81
N LYS A 226 35.76 42.37 -17.29
CA LYS A 226 37.09 42.68 -16.74
C LYS A 226 38.24 42.08 -17.54
N GLY A 227 37.97 41.13 -18.44
CA GLY A 227 38.98 40.38 -19.18
C GLY A 227 39.71 39.30 -18.36
N TYR A 228 39.34 39.11 -17.09
CA TYR A 228 39.91 38.10 -16.21
C TYR A 228 38.93 37.68 -15.10
N VAL A 229 39.08 36.46 -14.61
CA VAL A 229 38.40 35.95 -13.40
C VAL A 229 39.34 36.10 -12.22
N LYS A 230 38.86 36.64 -11.10
CA LYS A 230 39.66 36.74 -9.87
C LYS A 230 39.43 35.51 -8.99
N VAL A 231 40.48 34.71 -8.78
CA VAL A 231 40.43 33.50 -7.95
C VAL A 231 41.57 33.53 -6.95
N ASN A 232 41.25 33.46 -5.65
CA ASN A 232 42.24 33.45 -4.56
C ASN A 232 43.29 34.58 -4.66
N GLY A 233 42.87 35.77 -5.12
CA GLY A 233 43.76 36.92 -5.31
C GLY A 233 44.44 37.02 -6.69
N TYR A 234 44.45 35.95 -7.47
CA TYR A 234 45.05 35.91 -8.80
C TYR A 234 44.06 36.31 -9.89
N LYS A 235 44.57 36.97 -10.94
CA LYS A 235 43.80 37.38 -12.13
C LYS A 235 44.08 36.42 -13.27
N LEU A 236 43.08 35.63 -13.65
CA LEU A 236 43.16 34.64 -14.72
C LEU A 236 42.44 35.15 -15.96
N SER A 237 43.20 35.55 -16.98
CA SER A 237 42.63 35.97 -18.27
C SER A 237 42.20 34.78 -19.13
N THR A 238 41.65 35.08 -20.31
CA THR A 238 41.15 34.10 -21.30
C THR A 238 42.19 33.08 -21.79
N LYS A 239 43.49 33.28 -21.52
CA LYS A 239 44.52 32.26 -21.79
C LYS A 239 44.48 31.07 -20.82
N TYR A 240 43.94 31.28 -19.62
CA TYR A 240 43.84 30.25 -18.57
C TYR A 240 42.44 29.65 -18.48
N VAL A 241 41.40 30.46 -18.67
CA VAL A 241 40.01 30.07 -18.45
C VAL A 241 39.13 30.65 -19.55
N ARG A 242 38.26 29.82 -20.15
CA ARG A 242 37.28 30.24 -21.15
C ARG A 242 35.94 29.59 -20.87
N VAL A 243 34.87 30.26 -21.25
CA VAL A 243 33.54 29.64 -21.33
C VAL A 243 33.30 29.38 -22.81
N GLU A 244 33.23 28.10 -23.18
CA GLU A 244 33.04 27.67 -24.55
C GLU A 244 31.66 27.04 -24.70
N GLU A 245 31.00 27.36 -25.81
CA GLU A 245 29.73 26.75 -26.17
C GLU A 245 30.03 25.50 -27.01
N VAL A 246 29.71 24.33 -26.46
CA VAL A 246 29.99 23.05 -27.09
C VAL A 246 28.67 22.35 -27.39
N GLU A 247 28.57 21.76 -28.57
CA GLU A 247 27.46 20.88 -28.92
C GLU A 247 27.67 19.53 -28.22
N GLU A 248 26.81 19.24 -27.26
CA GLU A 248 26.82 17.97 -26.54
C GLU A 248 25.57 17.17 -26.89
N LYS A 249 25.80 15.89 -27.16
CA LYS A 249 24.73 14.92 -27.38
C LYS A 249 24.15 14.53 -26.04
N ILE A 250 22.99 15.11 -25.69
CA ILE A 250 22.25 14.77 -24.49
C ILE A 250 21.38 13.54 -24.78
N THR A 251 21.71 12.42 -24.13
CA THR A 251 21.01 11.14 -24.29
C THR A 251 19.82 10.97 -23.35
N GLY A 252 19.61 11.89 -22.42
CA GLY A 252 18.53 11.83 -21.44
C GLY A 252 18.63 12.94 -20.39
N LYS A 253 17.82 12.85 -19.33
CA LYS A 253 17.89 13.77 -18.19
C LYS A 253 17.74 13.06 -16.86
N HIS A 254 18.31 13.69 -15.85
CA HIS A 254 18.06 13.34 -14.46
C HIS A 254 16.88 14.13 -13.95
N PHE A 255 15.99 13.49 -13.20
CA PHE A 255 14.91 14.14 -12.47
C PHE A 255 14.69 13.43 -11.13
N ILE A 256 13.93 14.05 -10.22
CA ILE A 256 13.57 13.45 -8.95
C ILE A 256 12.17 12.86 -9.09
N PRO A 257 12.00 11.53 -8.92
CA PRO A 257 10.69 10.89 -8.97
C PRO A 257 9.75 11.51 -7.94
N HIS A 258 8.47 11.58 -8.31
CA HIS A 258 7.44 11.96 -7.37
C HIS A 258 6.86 10.74 -6.66
N VAL A 259 6.28 10.97 -5.48
CA VAL A 259 5.81 9.90 -4.58
C VAL A 259 4.31 10.02 -4.30
N VAL A 260 3.58 8.92 -4.50
CA VAL A 260 2.26 8.68 -3.91
C VAL A 260 2.40 7.63 -2.80
N GLU A 261 1.81 7.89 -1.65
CA GLU A 261 1.89 7.03 -0.47
C GLU A 261 0.49 6.69 0.05
N PRO A 262 0.01 5.45 -0.13
CA PRO A 262 -1.00 4.86 0.73
C PRO A 262 -0.35 4.25 1.99
N SER A 263 -0.86 4.64 3.16
CA SER A 263 -0.38 4.18 4.47
C SER A 263 -1.53 3.73 5.35
N PHE A 264 -1.48 2.51 5.86
CA PHE A 264 -2.56 1.85 6.59
C PHE A 264 -2.15 1.53 8.02
N GLY A 265 -3.02 1.81 8.99
CA GLY A 265 -2.84 1.38 10.38
C GLY A 265 -3.42 -0.01 10.61
N ALA A 266 -2.57 -1.03 10.75
CA ALA A 266 -3.01 -2.43 10.80
C ALA A 266 -3.95 -2.74 11.98
N GLU A 267 -3.71 -2.14 13.15
CA GLU A 267 -4.54 -2.34 14.35
C GLU A 267 -5.93 -1.69 14.18
N ARG A 268 -6.03 -0.58 13.45
CA ARG A 268 -7.33 0.03 13.12
C ARG A 268 -8.08 -0.82 12.10
N LEU A 269 -7.37 -1.41 11.12
CA LEU A 269 -7.96 -2.37 10.19
C LEU A 269 -8.44 -3.65 10.89
N LEU A 270 -7.68 -4.16 11.85
CA LEU A 270 -8.11 -5.28 12.69
C LEU A 270 -9.36 -4.91 13.49
N TYR A 271 -9.38 -3.73 14.11
CA TYR A 271 -10.52 -3.24 14.86
C TYR A 271 -11.80 -3.19 14.02
N ILE A 272 -11.78 -2.53 12.86
CA ILE A 272 -12.96 -2.43 11.99
C ILE A 272 -13.39 -3.81 11.49
N THR A 273 -12.45 -4.70 11.16
CA THR A 273 -12.77 -6.07 10.71
C THR A 273 -13.55 -6.81 11.79
N LEU A 274 -13.09 -6.75 13.03
CA LEU A 274 -13.76 -7.40 14.16
C LEU A 274 -15.12 -6.78 14.47
N GLU A 275 -15.22 -5.45 14.42
CA GLU A 275 -16.49 -4.76 14.67
C GLU A 275 -17.55 -5.10 13.63
N TYR A 276 -17.20 -5.09 12.34
CA TYR A 276 -18.13 -5.43 11.26
C TYR A 276 -18.42 -6.94 11.17
N ALA A 277 -17.52 -7.78 11.70
CA ALA A 277 -17.75 -9.21 11.82
C ALA A 277 -18.67 -9.57 13.00
N TYR A 278 -18.71 -8.78 14.07
CA TYR A 278 -19.48 -9.13 15.27
C TYR A 278 -20.99 -9.14 14.99
N LYS A 279 -21.64 -10.27 15.28
CA LYS A 279 -23.10 -10.45 15.17
C LYS A 279 -23.63 -11.22 16.37
N GLU A 280 -24.88 -10.98 16.71
CA GLU A 280 -25.64 -11.80 17.64
C GLU A 280 -26.83 -12.45 16.90
N LYS A 281 -26.94 -13.78 17.00
CA LYS A 281 -28.04 -14.57 16.42
C LYS A 281 -28.55 -15.55 17.46
N GLU A 282 -29.82 -15.47 17.80
CA GLU A 282 -30.46 -16.33 18.82
C GLU A 282 -29.66 -16.38 20.15
N ASN A 283 -29.23 -15.21 20.66
CA ASN A 283 -28.40 -15.06 21.85
C ASN A 283 -27.01 -15.73 21.77
N ARG A 284 -26.51 -16.00 20.56
CA ARG A 284 -25.15 -16.48 20.33
C ARG A 284 -24.34 -15.43 19.60
N VAL A 285 -23.13 -15.20 20.08
CA VAL A 285 -22.13 -14.41 19.39
C VAL A 285 -21.60 -15.20 18.21
N ILE A 286 -21.57 -14.56 17.04
CA ILE A 286 -20.95 -15.06 15.82
C ILE A 286 -19.96 -13.99 15.37
N LEU A 287 -18.74 -14.40 15.10
CA LEU A 287 -17.72 -13.53 14.54
C LEU A 287 -17.61 -13.80 13.03
N SER A 288 -18.41 -13.07 12.24
CA SER A 288 -18.52 -13.18 10.78
C SER A 288 -17.30 -12.62 10.01
N ILE A 289 -16.06 -12.96 10.42
CA ILE A 289 -14.84 -12.53 9.71
C ILE A 289 -14.87 -13.06 8.28
N PRO A 290 -14.43 -12.29 7.26
CA PRO A 290 -14.26 -12.79 5.90
C PRO A 290 -13.48 -14.11 5.89
N ARG A 291 -14.02 -15.12 5.18
CA ARG A 291 -13.59 -16.52 5.34
C ARG A 291 -12.11 -16.72 5.00
N ASP A 292 -11.62 -15.99 4.03
CA ASP A 292 -10.25 -15.97 3.49
C ASP A 292 -9.21 -15.43 4.47
N ILE A 293 -9.62 -14.64 5.48
CA ILE A 293 -8.74 -14.10 6.53
C ILE A 293 -9.04 -14.68 7.91
N ALA A 294 -9.90 -15.71 8.01
CA ALA A 294 -10.22 -16.34 9.27
C ALA A 294 -8.98 -17.01 9.90
N PRO A 295 -8.62 -16.71 11.17
CA PRO A 295 -7.44 -17.28 11.83
C PRO A 295 -7.45 -18.80 11.92
N ILE A 296 -8.65 -19.37 12.07
CA ILE A 296 -8.92 -20.80 12.02
C ILE A 296 -9.98 -20.99 10.95
N GLN A 297 -9.72 -21.89 10.01
CA GLN A 297 -10.54 -22.07 8.83
C GLN A 297 -11.55 -23.21 9.00
N VAL A 298 -11.17 -24.24 9.76
CA VAL A 298 -11.98 -25.45 9.88
C VAL A 298 -11.99 -25.95 11.32
N ALA A 299 -13.15 -26.38 11.81
CA ALA A 299 -13.28 -27.09 13.07
C ALA A 299 -13.79 -28.51 12.84
N ILE A 300 -13.16 -29.52 13.45
CA ILE A 300 -13.56 -30.93 13.33
C ILE A 300 -14.20 -31.41 14.62
N PHE A 301 -15.43 -31.89 14.53
CA PHE A 301 -16.25 -32.34 15.67
C PHE A 301 -16.74 -33.78 15.49
N PRO A 302 -16.28 -34.74 16.31
CA PRO A 302 -16.93 -36.04 16.39
C PRO A 302 -18.32 -35.90 17.05
N LEU A 303 -19.38 -36.38 16.44
CA LEU A 303 -20.75 -36.21 16.95
C LEU A 303 -20.89 -36.76 18.38
N VAL A 304 -20.26 -37.90 18.65
CA VAL A 304 -20.25 -38.59 19.95
C VAL A 304 -18.86 -39.10 20.30
N SER A 305 -18.63 -39.37 21.60
CA SER A 305 -17.35 -39.83 22.13
C SER A 305 -17.07 -41.34 21.91
N LYS A 306 -17.44 -41.89 20.75
CA LYS A 306 -17.12 -43.27 20.38
C LYS A 306 -15.73 -43.35 19.74
N LYS A 307 -14.95 -44.36 20.11
CA LYS A 307 -13.55 -44.52 19.70
C LYS A 307 -13.37 -44.49 18.17
N ASP A 308 -14.23 -45.15 17.42
CA ASP A 308 -14.11 -45.22 15.96
C ASP A 308 -14.43 -43.88 15.28
N ILE A 309 -15.44 -43.15 15.78
CA ILE A 309 -15.78 -41.80 15.31
C ILE A 309 -14.66 -40.82 15.64
N ILE A 310 -14.11 -40.88 16.86
CA ILE A 310 -12.96 -40.06 17.27
C ILE A 310 -11.75 -40.35 16.39
N ASN A 311 -11.45 -41.62 16.13
CA ASN A 311 -10.32 -42.00 15.28
C ASN A 311 -10.51 -41.48 13.85
N ARG A 312 -11.73 -41.62 13.29
CA ARG A 312 -12.05 -41.09 11.96
C ARG A 312 -11.95 -39.57 11.91
N ALA A 313 -12.45 -38.87 12.93
CA ALA A 313 -12.33 -37.42 13.03
C ALA A 313 -10.86 -36.96 13.12
N ARG A 314 -10.01 -37.67 13.87
CA ARG A 314 -8.57 -37.39 13.94
C ARG A 314 -7.84 -37.64 12.61
N GLN A 315 -8.28 -38.63 11.83
CA GLN A 315 -7.75 -38.84 10.48
C GLN A 315 -8.09 -37.67 9.56
N ILE A 316 -9.35 -37.20 9.58
CA ILE A 316 -9.80 -36.06 8.76
C ILE A 316 -9.11 -34.76 9.19
N TYR A 317 -8.93 -34.56 10.50
CA TYR A 317 -8.14 -33.46 11.05
C TYR A 317 -6.72 -33.41 10.47
N ARG A 318 -6.00 -34.55 10.48
CA ARG A 318 -4.65 -34.66 9.90
C ARG A 318 -4.66 -34.45 8.39
N LEU A 319 -5.61 -35.04 7.68
CA LEU A 319 -5.78 -34.86 6.23
C LEU A 319 -5.85 -33.37 5.86
N LEU A 320 -6.62 -32.58 6.59
CA LEU A 320 -6.79 -31.16 6.28
C LEU A 320 -5.57 -30.32 6.66
N ILE A 321 -4.88 -30.65 7.76
CA ILE A 321 -3.58 -30.05 8.09
C ILE A 321 -2.56 -30.33 6.98
N ASP A 322 -2.47 -31.57 6.50
CA ASP A 322 -1.56 -31.96 5.42
C ASP A 322 -1.89 -31.26 4.09
N LYS A 323 -3.13 -30.76 3.95
CA LYS A 323 -3.57 -29.93 2.81
C LYS A 323 -3.39 -28.42 3.03
N GLY A 324 -2.81 -28.02 4.16
CA GLY A 324 -2.45 -26.63 4.46
C GLY A 324 -3.55 -25.80 5.12
N PHE A 325 -4.62 -26.43 5.63
CA PHE A 325 -5.67 -25.71 6.36
C PHE A 325 -5.29 -25.45 7.81
N TYR A 326 -5.75 -24.33 8.37
CA TYR A 326 -5.71 -24.06 9.81
C TYR A 326 -6.93 -24.72 10.48
N VAL A 327 -6.71 -25.82 11.18
CA VAL A 327 -7.77 -26.69 11.69
C VAL A 327 -7.73 -26.80 13.21
N ILE A 328 -8.90 -26.73 13.86
CA ILE A 328 -9.07 -27.12 15.27
C ILE A 328 -9.86 -28.42 15.40
N TYR A 329 -9.65 -29.12 16.51
CA TYR A 329 -10.36 -30.33 16.87
C TYR A 329 -11.01 -30.16 18.25
N ASP A 330 -12.29 -30.52 18.38
CA ASP A 330 -12.99 -30.43 19.67
C ASP A 330 -14.00 -31.58 19.85
N GLU A 331 -13.79 -32.38 20.89
CA GLU A 331 -14.67 -33.49 21.31
C GLU A 331 -15.44 -33.20 22.62
N SER A 332 -15.26 -32.01 23.20
CA SER A 332 -15.77 -31.67 24.52
C SER A 332 -17.19 -31.10 24.49
N GLY A 333 -18.10 -31.74 25.21
CA GLY A 333 -19.48 -31.28 25.37
C GLY A 333 -20.38 -31.52 24.14
N SER A 334 -21.61 -31.01 24.20
CA SER A 334 -22.60 -31.22 23.12
C SER A 334 -22.15 -30.58 21.81
N ILE A 335 -22.63 -31.12 20.68
CA ILE A 335 -22.31 -30.59 19.35
C ILE A 335 -22.71 -29.11 19.20
N GLY A 336 -23.85 -28.72 19.79
CA GLY A 336 -24.31 -27.34 19.78
C GLY A 336 -23.37 -26.38 20.53
N ARG A 337 -22.77 -26.81 21.64
CA ARG A 337 -21.77 -26.02 22.39
C ARG A 337 -20.47 -25.87 21.59
N ARG A 338 -20.08 -26.91 20.85
CA ARG A 338 -18.89 -26.88 19.98
C ARG A 338 -19.07 -25.94 18.79
N TYR A 339 -20.23 -25.99 18.13
CA TYR A 339 -20.59 -25.00 17.11
C TYR A 339 -20.56 -23.58 17.67
N ALA A 340 -21.16 -23.35 18.85
CA ALA A 340 -21.16 -22.02 19.45
C ALA A 340 -19.74 -21.47 19.71
N ARG A 341 -18.84 -22.29 20.27
CA ARG A 341 -17.43 -21.88 20.47
C ARG A 341 -16.70 -21.56 19.16
N ALA A 342 -16.96 -22.34 18.11
CA ALA A 342 -16.35 -22.11 16.80
C ALA A 342 -16.92 -20.88 16.11
N ASP A 343 -18.23 -20.66 16.21
CA ASP A 343 -18.90 -19.46 15.69
C ASP A 343 -18.38 -18.19 16.39
N GLU A 344 -18.16 -18.25 17.71
CA GLU A 344 -17.68 -17.14 18.54
C GLU A 344 -16.25 -16.69 18.18
N ILE A 345 -15.37 -17.61 17.77
CA ILE A 345 -14.01 -17.29 17.30
C ILE A 345 -13.92 -17.16 15.77
N GLY A 346 -15.06 -17.25 15.07
CA GLY A 346 -15.17 -16.95 13.66
C GLY A 346 -14.74 -18.05 12.70
N VAL A 347 -14.70 -19.32 13.12
CA VAL A 347 -14.36 -20.45 12.22
C VAL A 347 -15.43 -20.56 11.13
N PRO A 348 -15.08 -20.42 9.83
CA PRO A 348 -16.08 -20.35 8.77
C PRO A 348 -16.75 -21.71 8.49
N ALA A 349 -16.01 -22.83 8.63
CA ALA A 349 -16.52 -24.18 8.38
C ALA A 349 -16.38 -25.09 9.60
N ALA A 350 -17.49 -25.64 10.08
CA ALA A 350 -17.48 -26.70 11.08
C ALA A 350 -17.86 -28.04 10.44
N ILE A 351 -17.04 -29.06 10.65
CA ILE A 351 -17.21 -30.40 10.06
C ILE A 351 -17.59 -31.38 11.15
N THR A 352 -18.74 -32.02 10.97
CA THR A 352 -19.23 -33.04 11.89
C THR A 352 -19.01 -34.43 11.32
N VAL A 353 -18.40 -35.27 12.13
CA VAL A 353 -18.11 -36.69 11.85
C VAL A 353 -19.09 -37.51 12.67
N ASP A 354 -19.98 -38.23 12.00
CA ASP A 354 -21.07 -38.97 12.64
C ASP A 354 -21.03 -40.47 12.28
N TYR A 355 -22.11 -41.19 12.61
CA TYR A 355 -22.21 -42.61 12.33
C TYR A 355 -22.19 -42.91 10.83
N GLN A 356 -22.90 -42.10 10.05
CA GLN A 356 -22.98 -42.27 8.60
C GLN A 356 -21.59 -42.10 7.96
N THR A 357 -20.72 -41.26 8.53
CA THR A 357 -19.32 -41.15 8.09
C THR A 357 -18.57 -42.49 8.08
N LEU A 358 -18.90 -43.40 9.00
CA LEU A 358 -18.27 -44.73 9.04
C LEU A 358 -18.85 -45.70 8.00
N GLU A 359 -20.02 -45.39 7.46
CA GLU A 359 -20.75 -46.22 6.49
C GLU A 359 -20.44 -45.80 5.04
N ASP A 360 -20.37 -44.50 4.76
CA ASP A 360 -20.32 -43.97 3.39
C ASP A 360 -19.16 -43.00 3.08
N ASP A 361 -18.23 -42.80 4.03
CA ASP A 361 -17.08 -41.90 3.88
C ASP A 361 -17.47 -40.44 3.53
N THR A 362 -18.61 -39.99 4.03
CA THR A 362 -19.06 -38.59 3.94
C THR A 362 -19.04 -37.86 5.28
N VAL A 363 -18.92 -36.54 5.24
CA VAL A 363 -19.02 -35.66 6.41
C VAL A 363 -19.97 -34.51 6.15
N THR A 364 -20.48 -33.92 7.24
CA THR A 364 -21.34 -32.75 7.16
C THR A 364 -20.53 -31.49 7.39
N ILE A 365 -20.52 -30.56 6.43
CA ILE A 365 -19.99 -29.20 6.57
C ILE A 365 -21.13 -28.29 7.00
N ARG A 366 -20.90 -27.47 8.03
CA ARG A 366 -21.77 -26.38 8.48
C ARG A 366 -21.11 -25.03 8.23
N ASP A 367 -21.85 -24.12 7.61
CA ASP A 367 -21.44 -22.72 7.44
C ASP A 367 -21.78 -21.91 8.71
N ARG A 368 -20.78 -21.17 9.19
CA ARG A 368 -20.87 -20.27 10.35
C ARG A 368 -21.98 -19.24 10.23
N ASP A 369 -22.13 -18.61 9.06
CA ASP A 369 -22.99 -17.43 8.93
C ASP A 369 -24.45 -17.82 8.71
N THR A 370 -24.68 -18.80 7.83
CA THR A 370 -26.03 -19.26 7.49
C THR A 370 -26.56 -20.35 8.43
N TRP A 371 -25.67 -21.08 9.12
CA TRP A 371 -25.96 -22.32 9.86
C TRP A 371 -26.50 -23.47 9.00
N LYS A 372 -26.49 -23.31 7.67
CA LYS A 372 -26.85 -24.38 6.73
C LYS A 372 -25.78 -25.46 6.74
N GLN A 373 -26.20 -26.68 6.39
CA GLN A 373 -25.37 -27.88 6.41
C GLN A 373 -25.47 -28.60 5.07
N VAL A 374 -24.34 -29.11 4.59
CA VAL A 374 -24.27 -29.94 3.39
C VAL A 374 -23.38 -31.16 3.66
N ARG A 375 -23.81 -32.33 3.20
CA ARG A 375 -23.04 -33.57 3.31
C ARG A 375 -22.19 -33.77 2.06
N VAL A 376 -20.91 -34.04 2.25
CA VAL A 376 -19.95 -34.15 1.16
C VAL A 376 -19.00 -35.34 1.33
N PRO A 377 -18.50 -35.94 0.24
CA PRO A 377 -17.49 -36.99 0.32
C PRO A 377 -16.17 -36.46 0.92
N ILE A 378 -15.56 -37.22 1.83
CA ILE A 378 -14.27 -36.85 2.46
C ILE A 378 -13.18 -36.63 1.40
N ARG A 379 -13.21 -37.40 0.31
CA ARG A 379 -12.25 -37.29 -0.81
C ARG A 379 -12.25 -35.91 -1.48
N GLU A 380 -13.39 -35.22 -1.51
CA GLU A 380 -13.56 -33.92 -2.18
C GLU A 380 -13.49 -32.75 -1.19
N LEU A 381 -13.42 -33.06 0.10
CA LEU A 381 -13.45 -32.09 1.20
C LEU A 381 -12.39 -30.98 1.07
N PRO A 382 -11.11 -31.25 0.76
CA PRO A 382 -10.12 -30.17 0.61
C PRO A 382 -10.48 -29.18 -0.51
N THR A 383 -10.93 -29.69 -1.65
CA THR A 383 -11.32 -28.85 -2.81
C THR A 383 -12.56 -28.02 -2.51
N ILE A 384 -13.55 -28.61 -1.84
CA ILE A 384 -14.77 -27.91 -1.42
C ILE A 384 -14.44 -26.78 -0.45
N LEU A 385 -13.61 -27.06 0.56
CA LEU A 385 -13.17 -26.05 1.53
C LEU A 385 -12.38 -24.92 0.87
N GLN A 386 -11.49 -25.23 -0.08
CA GLN A 386 -10.75 -24.22 -0.82
C GLN A 386 -11.69 -23.26 -1.56
N LYS A 387 -12.72 -23.78 -2.25
CA LYS A 387 -13.73 -22.97 -2.93
C LYS A 387 -14.59 -22.17 -1.95
N PHE A 388 -15.03 -22.78 -0.85
CA PHE A 388 -15.86 -22.15 0.17
C PHE A 388 -15.15 -20.98 0.87
N ILE A 389 -13.87 -21.16 1.19
CA ILE A 389 -13.06 -20.20 1.96
C ILE A 389 -12.50 -19.10 1.04
N TYR A 390 -11.81 -19.48 -0.04
CA TYR A 390 -11.02 -18.53 -0.84
C TYR A 390 -11.75 -18.01 -2.08
N LEU A 391 -12.69 -18.77 -2.65
CA LEU A 391 -13.54 -18.31 -3.74
C LEU A 391 -14.91 -17.80 -3.26
N LYS A 392 -15.13 -17.80 -1.94
CA LYS A 392 -16.33 -17.29 -1.25
C LYS A 392 -17.66 -17.89 -1.78
N LEU A 393 -17.62 -19.09 -2.36
CA LEU A 393 -18.82 -19.79 -2.81
C LEU A 393 -19.71 -20.15 -1.62
N ASN A 394 -21.02 -20.09 -1.80
CA ASN A 394 -21.97 -20.55 -0.80
C ASN A 394 -22.11 -22.09 -0.83
N LEU A 395 -22.67 -22.69 0.23
CA LEU A 395 -22.80 -24.15 0.31
C LEU A 395 -23.74 -24.73 -0.77
N GLU A 396 -24.69 -23.95 -1.29
CA GLU A 396 -25.64 -24.40 -2.33
C GLU A 396 -24.96 -24.50 -3.70
N GLU A 397 -24.13 -23.52 -4.05
CA GLU A 397 -23.25 -23.53 -5.23
C GLU A 397 -22.27 -24.71 -5.18
N LEU A 398 -21.76 -25.03 -3.99
CA LEU A 398 -20.89 -26.19 -3.79
C LEU A 398 -21.67 -27.50 -4.01
N GLU A 399 -22.88 -27.63 -3.46
CA GLU A 399 -23.73 -28.81 -3.65
C GLU A 399 -24.05 -29.04 -5.13
N GLN A 400 -24.36 -27.98 -5.88
CA GLN A 400 -24.58 -28.06 -7.33
C GLN A 400 -23.31 -28.49 -8.06
N SER A 401 -22.14 -27.96 -7.68
CA SER A 401 -20.87 -28.33 -8.31
C SER A 401 -20.47 -29.81 -8.11
N LEU A 402 -21.02 -30.47 -7.08
CA LEU A 402 -20.80 -31.89 -6.80
C LEU A 402 -21.75 -32.81 -7.58
N LYS A 403 -22.91 -32.31 -8.01
CA LYS A 403 -23.90 -33.08 -8.79
C LYS A 403 -23.59 -33.16 -10.29
N VAL A 404 -22.64 -32.37 -10.79
CA VAL A 404 -22.29 -32.24 -12.22
C VAL A 404 -21.13 -33.17 -12.64
N LYS A 405 -20.72 -34.12 -11.79
CA LYS A 405 -19.64 -35.07 -12.08
C LYS A 405 -20.14 -36.46 -12.42
#